data_AF-A0A3C0V6K1-F1
#
_entry.id   AF-A0A3C0V6K1-F1
#
_cell.length_a   1.000
_cell.length_b   1.000
_cell.length_c   1.000
_cell.angle_alpha   90.00
_cell.angle_beta   90.00
_cell.angle_gamma   90.00
#
_symmetry.space_group_name_H-M   'P 1'
#
loop_
_entity.id
_entity.type
_entity.pdbx_description
1 polymer ?
#
loop_
_entity_poly.entity_id
_entity_poly.type
_entity_poly.pdbx_seq_one_letter_code
_entity_poly.pdbx_strand_id
1 'polypeptide(L)'
;MLEFNQWFFVLLANFIVLFFILSALLFKPLAKVFKEREAATGGALDEAKSLSFKKEDALAKMNAELSSAKGRAKEALGALREAGLSRQKETLSKAEAEAVAMIEIARKELQAEAGKARSALKADIEKFSEEIVNKLVKA
;
A
#
# COMPACT_ATOMS: atom_id res chain seq x y z
N MET A 1 -34.11 79.47 40.36
CA MET A 1 -34.08 78.19 41.09
C MET A 1 -34.95 77.22 40.30
N LEU A 2 -34.56 75.96 40.16
CA LEU A 2 -35.44 74.95 39.56
C LEU A 2 -36.64 74.77 40.49
N GLU A 3 -37.78 75.35 40.14
CA GLU A 3 -39.01 75.13 40.89
C GLU A 3 -39.54 73.74 40.51
N PHE A 4 -39.35 72.78 41.40
CA PHE A 4 -39.85 71.42 41.24
C PHE A 4 -41.36 71.39 41.49
N ASN A 5 -42.12 71.82 40.49
CA ASN A 5 -43.58 71.69 40.44
C ASN A 5 -43.97 70.24 40.12
N GLN A 6 -45.14 69.78 40.58
CA GLN A 6 -45.77 68.51 40.20
C GLN A 6 -45.73 68.26 38.68
N TRP A 7 -45.83 69.30 37.85
CA TRP A 7 -45.70 69.21 36.40
C TRP A 7 -44.36 68.63 35.91
N PHE A 8 -43.25 68.92 36.60
CA PHE A 8 -41.94 68.37 36.27
C PHE A 8 -41.92 66.84 36.37
N PHE A 9 -42.54 66.29 37.41
CA PHE A 9 -42.63 64.84 37.61
C PHE A 9 -43.49 64.15 36.53
N VAL A 10 -44.54 64.82 36.05
CA VAL A 10 -45.36 64.32 34.93
C VAL A 10 -44.56 64.27 33.62
N LEU A 11 -43.80 65.32 33.31
CA LEU A 11 -42.92 65.32 32.12
C LEU A 11 -41.81 64.28 32.23
N LEU A 12 -41.21 64.12 33.41
CA LEU A 12 -40.19 63.10 33.66
C LEU A 12 -40.76 61.68 33.45
N ALA A 13 -41.96 61.41 33.97
CA ALA A 13 -42.63 60.13 33.75
C ALA A 13 -42.92 59.91 32.26
N ASN A 14 -43.38 60.93 31.53
CA ASN A 14 -43.60 60.84 30.09
C ASN A 14 -42.31 60.55 29.31
N PHE A 15 -41.22 61.24 29.64
CA PHE A 15 -39.91 60.99 29.04
C PHE A 15 -39.41 59.57 29.30
N ILE A 16 -39.55 59.07 30.53
CA ILE A 16 -39.15 57.71 30.90
C ILE A 16 -39.97 56.68 30.10
N VAL A 17 -41.30 56.87 30.03
CA VAL A 17 -42.19 55.99 29.23
C VAL A 17 -41.79 56.01 27.76
N LEU A 18 -41.58 57.19 27.17
CA LEU A 18 -41.15 57.33 25.78
C LEU A 18 -39.77 56.70 25.55
N PHE A 19 -38.83 56.88 26.47
CA PHE A 19 -37.50 56.28 26.41
C PHE A 19 -37.57 54.75 26.41
N PHE A 20 -38.39 54.14 27.26
CA PHE A 20 -38.57 52.68 27.26
C PHE A 20 -39.22 52.17 25.97
N ILE A 21 -40.22 52.89 25.44
CA ILE A 21 -40.86 52.56 24.16
C ILE A 21 -39.82 52.63 23.03
N LEU A 22 -39.05 53.73 22.94
CA LEU A 22 -38.05 53.93 21.90
C LEU A 22 -36.89 52.93 22.01
N SER A 23 -36.47 52.63 23.24
CA SER A 23 -35.44 51.61 23.54
C SER A 23 -35.86 50.23 23.04
N ALA A 24 -37.11 49.83 23.31
CA ALA A 24 -37.65 48.55 22.88
C ALA A 24 -37.90 48.50 21.36
N LEU A 25 -38.43 49.58 20.78
CA LEU A 25 -38.93 49.59 19.40
C LEU A 25 -37.86 49.95 18.35
N LEU A 26 -36.82 50.70 18.71
CA LEU A 26 -35.80 51.19 17.77
C LEU A 26 -34.39 50.72 18.13
N PHE A 27 -33.92 50.97 19.35
CA PHE A 27 -32.52 50.71 19.69
C PHE A 27 -32.19 49.21 19.69
N LYS A 28 -33.05 48.37 20.29
CA LYS A 28 -32.86 46.91 20.28
C LYS A 28 -32.85 46.29 18.88
N PRO A 29 -33.85 46.52 18.00
CA PRO A 29 -33.84 45.93 16.66
C PRO A 29 -32.69 46.49 15.81
N LEU A 30 -32.35 47.77 15.92
CA LEU A 30 -31.25 48.36 15.16
C LEU A 30 -29.91 47.74 15.55
N ALA A 31 -29.64 47.58 16.86
CA ALA A 31 -28.44 46.90 17.35
C ALA A 31 -28.36 45.43 16.91
N LYS A 32 -29.51 44.74 16.81
CA LYS A 32 -29.57 43.36 16.30
C LYS A 32 -29.16 43.29 14.84
N VAL A 33 -29.66 44.18 13.99
CA VAL A 33 -29.30 44.22 12.55
C VAL A 33 -27.82 44.53 12.35
N PHE A 34 -27.24 45.45 13.14
CA PHE A 34 -25.80 45.70 13.08
C PHE A 34 -24.97 44.47 13.47
N LYS A 35 -25.34 43.77 14.55
CA LYS A 35 -24.68 42.52 14.94
C LYS A 35 -24.84 41.42 13.89
N GLU A 36 -26.01 41.27 13.28
CA GLU A 36 -26.25 40.30 12.21
C GLU A 36 -25.37 40.59 10.98
N ARG A 37 -25.20 41.87 10.62
CA ARG A 37 -24.32 42.27 9.51
C ARG A 37 -22.84 42.03 9.82
N GLU A 38 -22.39 42.35 11.03
CA GLU A 38 -21.03 42.04 11.49
C GLU A 38 -20.79 40.53 11.51
N ALA A 39 -21.72 39.76 12.05
CA ALA A 39 -21.63 38.30 12.12
C ALA A 39 -21.63 37.65 10.73
N ALA A 40 -22.49 38.13 9.80
CA ALA A 40 -22.53 37.61 8.44
C ALA A 40 -21.23 37.89 7.67
N THR A 41 -20.68 39.10 7.80
CA THR A 41 -19.48 39.51 7.04
C THR A 41 -18.20 38.93 7.66
N GLY A 42 -18.04 39.05 8.98
CA GLY A 42 -16.89 38.50 9.70
C GLY A 42 -16.91 36.97 9.71
N GLY A 43 -18.07 36.38 9.95
CA GLY A 43 -18.26 34.92 9.95
C GLY A 43 -17.95 34.29 8.60
N ALA A 44 -18.39 34.90 7.49
CA ALA A 44 -18.07 34.39 6.16
C ALA A 44 -16.57 34.42 5.85
N LEU A 45 -15.85 35.46 6.30
CA LEU A 45 -14.40 35.55 6.11
C LEU A 45 -13.65 34.49 6.93
N ASP A 46 -14.05 34.29 8.19
CA ASP A 46 -13.44 33.29 9.06
C ASP A 46 -13.77 31.87 8.60
N GLU A 47 -14.98 31.63 8.09
CA GLU A 47 -15.38 30.36 7.48
C GLU A 47 -14.56 30.09 6.21
N ALA A 48 -14.37 31.08 5.34
CA ALA A 48 -13.54 30.95 4.14
C ALA A 48 -12.08 30.64 4.48
N LYS A 49 -11.51 31.28 5.51
CA LYS A 49 -10.16 30.97 6.02
C LYS A 49 -10.09 29.55 6.58
N SER A 50 -11.06 29.15 7.40
CA SER A 50 -11.13 27.79 7.97
C SER A 50 -11.23 26.73 6.86
N LEU A 51 -12.07 26.96 5.85
CA LEU A 51 -12.23 26.06 4.73
C LEU A 51 -10.96 25.95 3.89
N SER A 52 -10.26 27.07 3.68
CA SER A 52 -8.99 27.09 2.96
C SER A 52 -7.90 26.31 3.70
N PHE A 53 -7.80 26.49 5.02
CA PHE A 53 -6.90 25.73 5.87
C PHE A 53 -7.23 24.23 5.86
N LYS A 54 -8.51 23.85 6.01
CA LYS A 54 -8.94 22.45 5.93
C LYS A 54 -8.63 21.82 4.57
N LYS A 55 -8.78 22.58 3.49
CA LYS A 55 -8.43 22.12 2.13
C LYS A 55 -6.93 21.88 2.01
N GLU A 56 -6.09 22.79 2.48
CA GLU A 56 -4.63 22.62 2.47
C GLU A 56 -4.18 21.43 3.33
N ASP A 57 -4.73 21.29 4.54
CA ASP A 57 -4.45 20.14 5.41
C ASP A 57 -4.89 18.81 4.76
N ALA A 58 -6.07 18.78 4.14
CA ALA A 58 -6.55 17.59 3.42
C ALA A 58 -5.64 17.26 2.23
N LEU A 59 -5.20 18.25 1.46
CA LEU A 59 -4.25 18.04 0.35
C LEU A 59 -2.89 17.56 0.84
N ALA A 60 -2.39 18.12 1.94
CA ALA A 60 -1.12 17.70 2.54
C ALA A 60 -1.20 16.23 3.01
N LYS A 61 -2.28 15.85 3.70
CA LYS A 61 -2.53 14.46 4.12
C LYS A 61 -2.65 13.51 2.94
N MET A 62 -3.44 13.87 1.92
CA MET A 62 -3.58 13.07 0.71
C MET A 62 -2.22 12.85 0.03
N ASN A 63 -1.41 13.90 -0.11
CA ASN A 63 -0.08 13.80 -0.72
C ASN A 63 0.88 12.93 0.11
N ALA A 64 0.84 13.04 1.44
CA ALA A 64 1.62 12.21 2.35
C ALA A 64 1.23 10.73 2.24
N GLU A 65 -0.07 10.42 2.21
CA GLU A 65 -0.58 9.06 2.01
C GLU A 65 -0.17 8.49 0.64
N LEU A 66 -0.26 9.29 -0.42
CA LEU A 66 0.16 8.90 -1.77
C LEU A 66 1.66 8.60 -1.83
N SER A 67 2.48 9.44 -1.18
CA SER A 67 3.93 9.23 -1.09
C SER A 67 4.25 7.95 -0.31
N SER A 68 3.60 7.74 0.83
CA SER A 68 3.75 6.53 1.65
C SER A 68 3.31 5.27 0.89
N ALA A 69 2.19 5.31 0.18
CA ALA A 69 1.71 4.21 -0.63
C ALA A 69 2.70 3.87 -1.77
N LYS A 70 3.25 4.87 -2.46
CA LYS A 70 4.31 4.67 -3.45
C LYS A 70 5.57 4.07 -2.85
N GLY A 71 5.97 4.52 -1.67
CA GLY A 71 7.10 3.96 -0.92
C GLY A 71 6.91 2.47 -0.62
N ARG A 72 5.77 2.12 -0.01
CA ARG A 72 5.40 0.73 0.30
C ARG A 72 5.32 -0.14 -0.96
N ALA A 73 4.75 0.38 -2.05
CA ALA A 73 4.68 -0.36 -3.32
C ALA A 73 6.08 -0.64 -3.89
N LYS A 74 7.01 0.33 -3.83
CA LYS A 74 8.39 0.16 -4.28
C LYS A 74 9.13 -0.87 -3.43
N GLU A 75 8.94 -0.83 -2.12
CA GLU A 75 9.52 -1.78 -1.18
C GLU A 75 9.01 -3.21 -1.42
N ALA A 76 7.68 -3.38 -1.54
CA ALA A 76 7.08 -4.66 -1.87
C ALA A 76 7.57 -5.22 -3.21
N LEU A 77 7.67 -4.37 -4.25
CA LEU A 77 8.23 -4.77 -5.55
C LEU A 77 9.72 -5.12 -5.47
N GLY A 78 10.48 -4.47 -4.60
CA GLY A 78 11.87 -4.82 -4.33
C GLY A 78 11.97 -6.21 -3.70
N ALA A 79 11.23 -6.45 -2.62
CA ALA A 79 11.19 -7.73 -1.93
C ALA A 79 10.72 -8.88 -2.83
N LEU A 80 9.67 -8.66 -3.65
CA LEU A 80 9.22 -9.68 -4.61
C LEU A 80 10.27 -10.00 -5.67
N ARG A 81 11.01 -8.99 -6.17
CA ARG A 81 12.10 -9.23 -7.14
C ARG A 81 13.22 -10.05 -6.51
N GLU A 82 13.64 -9.71 -5.30
CA GLU A 82 14.70 -10.42 -4.61
C GLU A 82 14.31 -11.86 -4.29
N ALA A 83 13.08 -12.07 -3.79
CA ALA A 83 12.52 -13.41 -3.58
C ALA A 83 12.44 -14.21 -4.89
N GLY A 84 12.01 -13.57 -5.98
CA GLY A 84 11.96 -14.19 -7.31
C GLY A 84 13.35 -14.61 -7.81
N LEU A 85 14.36 -13.75 -7.69
CA LEU A 85 15.74 -14.05 -8.08
C LEU A 85 16.32 -15.19 -7.23
N SER A 86 16.09 -15.17 -5.92
CA SER A 86 16.52 -16.24 -5.01
C SER A 86 15.89 -17.58 -5.40
N ARG A 87 14.57 -17.58 -5.65
CA ARG A 87 13.85 -18.78 -6.06
C ARG A 87 14.28 -19.30 -7.43
N GLN A 88 14.55 -18.40 -8.38
CA GLN A 88 15.08 -18.74 -9.69
C GLN A 88 16.45 -19.42 -9.55
N LYS A 89 17.35 -18.85 -8.73
CA LYS A 89 18.67 -19.44 -8.47
C LYS A 89 18.58 -20.80 -7.80
N GLU A 90 17.71 -20.95 -6.81
CA GLU A 90 17.48 -22.24 -6.13
C GLU A 90 16.96 -23.29 -7.12
N THR A 91 15.98 -22.93 -7.95
CA THR A 91 15.39 -23.84 -8.94
C THR A 91 16.41 -24.26 -9.99
N LEU A 92 17.20 -23.31 -10.50
CA LEU A 92 18.26 -23.59 -11.47
C LEU A 92 19.32 -24.52 -10.87
N SER A 93 19.78 -24.23 -9.64
CA SER A 93 20.77 -25.06 -8.96
C SER A 93 20.27 -26.48 -8.70
N LYS A 94 18.99 -26.65 -8.35
CA LYS A 94 18.37 -27.98 -8.22
C LYS A 94 18.33 -28.72 -9.56
N ALA A 95 17.90 -28.05 -10.63
CA ALA A 95 17.86 -28.65 -11.95
C ALA A 95 19.26 -29.06 -12.44
N GLU A 96 20.28 -28.25 -12.19
CA GLU A 96 21.68 -28.60 -12.49
C GLU A 96 22.14 -29.83 -11.68
N ALA A 97 21.83 -29.88 -10.38
CA ALA A 97 22.19 -31.02 -9.53
C ALA A 97 21.48 -32.31 -9.98
N GLU A 98 20.20 -32.23 -10.34
CA GLU A 98 19.43 -33.35 -10.89
C GLU A 98 19.99 -33.83 -12.23
N ALA A 99 20.38 -32.92 -13.12
CA ALA A 99 21.02 -33.26 -14.39
C ALA A 99 22.36 -33.98 -14.17
N VAL A 100 23.20 -33.51 -13.25
CA VAL A 100 24.46 -34.17 -12.89
C VAL A 100 24.20 -35.56 -12.31
N ALA A 101 23.23 -35.71 -11.41
CA ALA A 101 22.86 -37.00 -10.84
C ALA A 101 22.37 -37.97 -11.91
N MET A 102 21.57 -37.51 -12.88
CA MET A 102 21.08 -38.31 -14.00
C MET A 102 22.23 -38.80 -14.89
N ILE A 103 23.19 -37.93 -15.20
CA ILE A 103 24.38 -38.31 -15.99
C ILE A 103 25.21 -39.38 -15.26
N GLU A 104 25.40 -39.23 -13.95
CA GLU A 104 26.15 -40.22 -13.16
C GLU A 104 25.45 -41.57 -13.05
N ILE A 105 24.11 -41.59 -12.96
CA ILE A 105 23.32 -42.82 -13.03
C ILE A 105 23.48 -43.48 -14.41
N ALA A 106 23.28 -42.72 -15.49
CA ALA A 106 23.41 -43.24 -16.85
C ALA A 106 24.83 -43.78 -17.14
N ARG A 107 25.88 -43.14 -16.61
CA ARG A 107 27.26 -43.63 -16.70
C ARG A 107 27.45 -44.97 -15.99
N LYS A 108 26.89 -45.13 -14.79
CA LYS A 108 26.95 -46.40 -14.04
C LYS A 108 26.22 -47.52 -14.76
N GLU A 109 25.05 -47.23 -15.31
CA GLU A 109 24.28 -48.19 -16.12
C GLU A 109 25.05 -48.61 -17.38
N LEU A 110 25.63 -47.66 -18.11
CA LEU A 110 26.49 -47.94 -19.28
C LEU A 110 27.69 -48.81 -18.92
N GLN A 111 28.36 -48.54 -17.81
CA GLN A 111 29.49 -49.37 -17.34
C GLN A 111 29.05 -50.78 -16.98
N ALA A 112 27.91 -50.93 -16.29
CA ALA A 112 27.36 -52.23 -15.95
C ALA A 112 26.99 -53.04 -17.21
N GLU A 113 26.36 -52.40 -18.19
CA GLU A 113 25.95 -53.04 -19.44
C GLU A 113 27.15 -53.40 -20.32
N ALA A 114 28.17 -52.54 -20.40
CA ALA A 114 29.43 -52.86 -21.06
C ALA A 114 30.15 -54.04 -20.39
N GLY A 115 30.10 -54.14 -19.06
CA GLY A 115 30.61 -55.28 -18.31
C GLY A 115 29.91 -56.59 -18.68
N LYS A 116 28.56 -56.58 -18.70
CA LYS A 116 27.77 -57.75 -19.12
C LYS A 116 28.07 -58.17 -20.56
N ALA A 117 28.13 -57.21 -21.49
CA ALA A 117 28.44 -57.47 -22.89
C ALA A 117 29.83 -58.10 -23.06
N ARG A 118 30.84 -57.62 -22.31
CA ARG A 118 32.18 -58.24 -22.30
C ARG A 118 32.16 -59.66 -21.76
N SER A 119 31.44 -59.93 -20.68
CA SER A 119 31.31 -61.27 -20.12
C SER A 119 30.61 -62.23 -21.08
N ALA A 120 29.53 -61.78 -21.74
CA ALA A 120 28.84 -62.55 -22.77
C ALA A 120 29.76 -62.89 -23.95
N LEU A 121 30.49 -61.88 -24.47
CA LEU A 121 31.43 -62.10 -25.57
C LEU A 121 32.54 -63.09 -25.20
N LYS A 122 33.03 -63.07 -23.95
CA LYS A 122 34.03 -64.02 -23.48
C LYS A 122 33.50 -65.46 -23.45
N ALA A 123 32.26 -65.65 -23.00
CA ALA A 123 31.60 -66.95 -23.03
C ALA A 123 31.37 -67.45 -24.47
N ASP A 124 31.02 -66.54 -25.39
CA ASP A 124 30.88 -66.88 -26.81
C ASP A 124 32.21 -67.27 -27.45
N ILE A 125 33.31 -66.57 -27.11
CA ILE A 125 34.67 -66.93 -27.56
C ILE A 125 35.07 -68.32 -27.06
N GLU A 126 34.78 -68.67 -25.80
CA GLU A 126 35.05 -70.01 -25.25
C GLU A 126 34.26 -71.09 -26.00
N LYS A 127 32.97 -70.87 -26.27
CA LYS A 127 32.16 -71.78 -27.09
C LYS A 127 32.68 -71.95 -28.51
N PHE A 128 33.04 -70.85 -29.19
CA PHE A 128 33.61 -70.92 -30.53
C PHE A 128 34.95 -71.67 -30.52
N SER A 129 35.77 -71.50 -29.48
CA SER A 129 37.03 -72.22 -29.33
C SER A 129 36.81 -73.73 -29.19
N GLU A 130 35.83 -74.15 -28.38
CA GLU A 130 35.43 -75.57 -28.27
C GLU A 130 34.88 -76.14 -29.58
N GLU A 131 34.04 -75.39 -30.30
CA GLU A 131 33.53 -75.81 -31.61
C GLU A 131 34.66 -76.01 -32.63
N ILE A 132 35.64 -75.10 -32.66
CA ILE A 132 36.81 -75.20 -33.55
C ILE A 132 37.62 -76.45 -33.22
N VAL A 133 37.91 -76.70 -31.93
CA VAL A 133 38.65 -77.90 -31.49
C VAL A 133 37.90 -79.17 -31.86
N ASN A 134 36.59 -79.23 -31.61
CA ASN A 134 35.75 -80.38 -31.97
C ASN A 134 35.70 -80.63 -33.49
N LYS A 135 35.76 -79.58 -34.32
CA LYS A 135 35.84 -79.71 -35.78
C LYS A 135 37.20 -80.20 -36.27
N LEU A 136 38.29 -79.79 -35.62
CA LEU A 136 39.66 -80.19 -35.97
C LEU A 136 40.02 -81.60 -35.52
N VAL A 137 39.49 -82.08 -34.39
CA VAL A 137 39.77 -83.42 -33.83
C VAL A 137 38.90 -84.52 -34.47
N LYS A 138 37.80 -84.16 -35.16
CA LYS A 138 36.97 -85.10 -35.94
C LYS A 138 37.41 -85.27 -37.41
N ALA A 139 38.58 -84.75 -37.78
CA ALA A 139 39.28 -85.07 -39.03
C ALA A 139 40.40 -86.08 -38.74
#